data_AF-A0A2N8NB29-F1
#
_entry.id   AF-A0A2N8NB29-F1
#
_cell.length_a   1.000
_cell.length_b   1.000
_cell.length_c   1.000
_cell.angle_alpha   90.00
_cell.angle_beta   90.00
_cell.angle_gamma   90.00
#
_symmetry.space_group_name_H-M   'P 1'
#
loop_
_entity.id
_entity.type
_entity.pdbx_description
1 polymer ?
#
loop_
_entity_poly.entity_id
_entity_poly.type
_entity_poly.pdbx_seq_one_letter_code
_entity_poly.pdbx_strand_id
1 'polypeptide(L)' 'MAEAVYCPWRDRTESEGYGGVQTYLWMTKDNVVEVPFEKEHLLEVILDPLNLNKAYQAVMRNDGKGGIDGMSCSELKA' A
#
# COMPACT_ATOMS: atom_id res chain seq x y z
N MET A 1 22.82 -16.86 -34.89
CA MET A 1 22.94 -18.04 -33.99
C MET A 1 24.02 -17.72 -32.97
N ALA A 2 23.77 -18.00 -31.69
CA ALA A 2 24.51 -17.59 -30.46
C ALA A 2 24.20 -16.15 -29.98
N GLU A 3 23.89 -15.86 -28.71
CA GLU A 3 23.75 -16.66 -27.50
C GLU A 3 22.83 -15.86 -26.54
N ALA A 4 21.87 -16.51 -25.88
CA ALA A 4 21.01 -15.83 -24.91
C ALA A 4 21.79 -15.66 -23.60
N VAL A 5 22.23 -14.42 -23.32
CA VAL A 5 22.78 -14.07 -22.00
C VAL A 5 21.61 -14.12 -21.03
N TYR A 6 21.56 -15.18 -20.24
CA TYR A 6 20.66 -15.33 -19.11
C TYR A 6 20.98 -14.21 -18.12
N CYS A 7 20.24 -13.10 -18.18
CA CYS A 7 20.30 -12.06 -17.17
C CYS A 7 19.77 -12.69 -15.86
N PRO A 8 20.61 -12.92 -14.84
CA PRO A 8 20.11 -13.37 -13.57
C PRO A 8 19.23 -12.22 -13.07
N TRP A 9 17.96 -12.52 -12.80
CA TRP A 9 17.10 -11.61 -12.07
C TRP A 9 17.85 -11.21 -10.81
N ARG A 10 18.39 -9.99 -10.79
CA ARG A 10 18.90 -9.40 -9.57
C ARG A 10 17.70 -9.24 -8.67
N ASP A 11 17.69 -10.01 -7.59
CA ASP A 11 16.79 -9.85 -6.47
C ASP A 11 16.98 -8.42 -5.95
N ARG A 12 16.13 -7.50 -6.39
CA ARG A 12 16.18 -6.08 -6.02
C ARG A 12 15.65 -5.98 -4.59
N THR A 13 16.54 -6.02 -3.61
CA THR A 13 16.24 -5.39 -2.32
C THR A 13 16.50 -3.89 -2.48
N GLU A 14 15.45 -3.10 -2.71
CA GLU A 14 15.53 -1.64 -2.79
C GLU A 14 15.66 -0.99 -1.41
N SER A 15 16.68 -1.39 -0.65
CA SER A 15 17.01 -0.71 0.61
C SER A 15 18.46 -0.29 0.63
N GLU A 16 18.88 0.48 -0.36
CA GLU A 16 20.07 1.31 -0.22
C GLU A 16 19.76 2.76 -0.60
N GLY A 17 19.59 3.58 0.43
CA GLY A 17 20.14 4.94 0.41
C GLY A 17 19.30 6.08 -0.13
N TYR A 18 18.17 6.40 0.50
CA TYR A 18 17.78 7.77 0.90
C TYR A 18 16.40 7.67 1.58
N GLY A 19 16.10 8.55 2.53
CA GLY A 19 14.77 8.65 3.13
C GLY A 19 13.75 9.14 2.09
N GLY A 20 13.32 8.25 1.20
CA GLY A 20 12.28 8.50 0.22
C GLY A 20 10.94 8.53 0.93
N VAL A 21 10.24 9.65 0.82
CA VAL A 21 8.78 9.70 1.00
C VAL A 21 8.11 8.68 0.07
N GLN A 22 6.93 8.21 0.42
CA GLN A 22 6.18 7.21 -0.37
C GLN A 22 5.86 7.75 -1.77
N THR A 23 6.71 7.46 -2.75
CA THR A 23 6.49 7.78 -4.17
C THR A 23 5.56 6.73 -4.77
N TYR A 24 4.34 7.12 -5.12
CA TYR A 24 3.43 6.21 -5.82
C TYR A 24 3.82 6.09 -7.29
N LEU A 25 4.46 4.97 -7.61
CA LEU A 25 4.84 4.59 -8.97
C LEU A 25 3.73 3.73 -9.57
N TRP A 26 3.16 4.14 -10.70
CA TRP A 26 2.22 3.33 -11.47
C TRP A 26 2.97 2.52 -12.52
N MET A 27 2.75 1.21 -12.57
CA MET A 27 3.33 0.33 -13.58
C MET A 27 2.33 0.17 -14.74
N THR A 28 2.67 0.71 -15.90
CA THR A 28 2.02 0.34 -17.17
C THR A 28 2.81 -0.80 -17.82
N LYS A 29 2.24 -1.45 -18.84
CA LYS A 29 2.84 -2.60 -19.54
C LYS A 29 4.31 -2.38 -19.90
N ASP A 30 4.68 -1.15 -20.26
CA ASP A 30 5.99 -0.84 -20.80
C ASP A 30 6.76 0.24 -20.02
N ASN A 31 6.16 0.91 -19.02
CA ASN A 31 6.81 2.00 -18.30
C ASN A 31 6.32 2.17 -16.85
N VAL A 32 7.22 2.64 -15.99
CA VAL A 32 6.90 3.16 -14.66
C VAL A 32 6.66 4.66 -14.78
N VAL A 33 5.50 5.13 -14.35
CA VAL A 33 5.12 6.55 -14.43
C VAL A 33 4.85 7.06 -13.02
N GLU A 34 5.46 8.19 -12.67
CA GLU A 34 5.09 8.95 -11.47
C GLU A 34 3.72 9.58 -11.71
N VAL A 35 2.78 9.29 -10.81
CA VAL A 35 1.44 9.88 -10.87
C VAL A 35 1.48 11.22 -10.14
N PRO A 36 1.24 12.36 -10.82
CA PRO A 36 1.10 13.63 -10.13
C PRO A 36 -0.15 13.59 -9.25
N PHE A 37 0.02 13.77 -7.93
CA PHE A 37 -1.09 13.93 -7.02
C PHE A 37 -1.61 15.37 -7.08
N GLU A 38 -2.79 15.55 -7.67
CA GLU A 38 -3.57 16.80 -7.55
C GLU A 38 -4.57 16.75 -6.38
N LYS A 39 -4.50 15.72 -5.53
CA LYS A 39 -5.41 15.58 -4.38
C LYS A 39 -4.64 15.75 -3.08
N GLU A 40 -4.93 16.87 -2.41
CA GLU A 40 -4.75 17.16 -0.98
C GLU A 40 -4.22 15.97 -0.16
N HIS A 41 -2.90 15.78 -0.05
CA HIS A 41 -2.21 14.93 0.95
C HIS A 41 -3.06 13.77 1.51
N LEU A 42 -3.64 12.96 0.63
CA LEU A 42 -4.79 12.12 1.01
C LEU A 42 -4.35 10.97 1.90
N LEU A 43 -3.13 10.49 1.72
CA LEU A 43 -2.60 9.42 2.56
C LEU A 43 -2.44 9.91 4.00
N GLU A 44 -1.95 11.14 4.17
CA GLU A 44 -1.81 11.79 5.46
C GLU A 44 -3.19 11.97 6.13
N VAL A 45 -4.23 12.31 5.37
CA VAL A 45 -5.61 12.40 5.86
C VAL A 45 -6.20 11.01 6.17
N ILE A 46 -5.90 9.99 5.35
CA ILE A 46 -6.38 8.61 5.57
C ILE A 46 -5.77 8.03 6.84
N LEU A 47 -4.47 8.24 7.05
CA LEU A 47 -3.71 7.73 8.18
C LEU A 47 -3.78 8.62 9.43
N ASP A 48 -4.49 9.75 9.35
CA ASP A 48 -4.74 10.60 10.51
C ASP A 48 -5.36 9.79 11.66
N PRO A 49 -4.80 9.84 12.89
CA PRO A 49 -5.30 9.05 14.01
C PRO A 49 -6.78 9.28 14.35
N LEU A 50 -7.29 10.50 14.14
CA LEU A 50 -8.70 10.82 14.35
C LEU A 50 -9.57 10.17 13.26
N ASN A 51 -9.12 10.16 12.01
CA ASN A 51 -9.79 9.44 10.93
C ASN A 51 -9.81 7.93 11.17
N LEU A 52 -8.68 7.33 11.55
CA LEU A 52 -8.61 5.89 11.84
C LEU A 52 -9.52 5.49 13.00
N ASN A 53 -9.61 6.30 14.06
CA ASN A 53 -10.54 6.04 15.16
C ASN A 53 -12.02 6.14 14.71
N LYS A 54 -12.36 7.09 13.85
CA LYS A 54 -13.72 7.18 13.25
C LYS A 54 -14.03 5.95 12.40
N ALA A 55 -13.07 5.49 11.60
CA ALA A 55 -13.20 4.29 10.79
C ALA A 55 -13.39 3.05 11.66
N TYR A 56 -12.59 2.90 12.72
CA TYR A 56 -12.73 1.84 13.72
C TYR A 56 -14.14 1.81 14.31
N GLN A 57 -14.63 2.94 14.83
CA GLN A 57 -15.98 3.01 15.42
C GLN A 57 -17.08 2.67 14.40
N ALA A 58 -16.92 3.10 13.15
CA ALA A 58 -17.88 2.77 12.09
C ALA A 58 -17.89 1.26 11.78
N VAL A 59 -16.72 0.61 11.71
CA VAL A 59 -16.60 -0.84 11.52
C VAL A 59 -17.25 -1.60 12.69
N MET A 60 -16.92 -1.22 13.93
CA MET A 60 -17.52 -1.81 15.13
C MET A 60 -19.04 -1.66 15.18
N ARG A 61 -19.58 -0.53 14.73
CA ARG A 61 -21.03 -0.27 14.69
C ARG A 61 -21.74 -1.02 13.57
N ASN A 62 -21.13 -1.10 12.39
CA ASN A 62 -21.73 -1.77 11.25
C ASN A 62 -21.90 -3.27 11.52
N ASP A 63 -21.00 -3.83 12.34
CA ASP A 63 -20.90 -5.25 12.62
C ASP A 63 -20.72 -6.07 11.33
N GLY A 64 -20.36 -7.35 11.46
CA GLY A 64 -20.13 -8.16 10.29
C GLY A 64 -19.49 -9.50 10.59
N LYS A 65 -19.61 -10.42 9.63
CA LYS A 65 -18.88 -11.69 9.69
C LYS A 65 -17.44 -11.47 9.28
N GLY A 66 -16.54 -12.22 9.91
CA GLY A 66 -15.14 -12.22 9.57
C GLY A 66 -14.90 -12.60 8.11
N GLY A 67 -13.82 -12.06 7.56
CA GLY A 67 -13.39 -12.33 6.19
C GLY A 67 -12.77 -13.72 6.04
N ILE A 68 -11.99 -13.89 4.97
CA ILE A 68 -11.26 -15.13 4.70
C ILE A 68 -10.19 -15.43 5.77
N ASP A 69 -9.71 -14.40 6.46
CA ASP A 69 -8.78 -14.47 7.59
C ASP A 69 -9.45 -14.96 8.88
N GLY A 70 -10.79 -15.00 8.93
CA GLY A 70 -11.56 -15.40 10.09
C GLY A 70 -11.58 -14.39 11.23
N MET A 71 -11.03 -13.18 11.05
CA MET A 71 -10.98 -12.16 12.09
C MET A 71 -12.38 -11.57 12.31
N SER A 72 -12.89 -11.68 13.53
CA SER A 72 -14.16 -11.07 13.93
C SER A 72 -14.00 -9.58 14.27
N CYS A 73 -15.10 -8.83 14.20
CA CYS A 73 -15.10 -7.40 14.54
C CYS A 73 -14.63 -7.16 15.99
N SER A 74 -14.92 -8.08 16.92
CA SER A 74 -14.44 -8.03 18.32
C SER A 74 -12.93 -8.17 18.50
N GLU A 75 -12.22 -8.74 17.54
CA GLU A 75 -10.77 -8.92 17.60
C GLU A 75 -10.01 -7.69 17.06
N LEU A 76 -10.72 -6.79 16.35
CA LEU A 76 -10.16 -5.53 15.87
C LEU A 76 -9.89 -4.59 17.05
N LYS A 77 -8.63 -4.16 17.19
CA LYS A 77 -8.20 -3.22 18.24
C LYS A 77 -7.75 -1.90 17.61
N ALA A 78 -8.11 -0.80 18.26
CA ALA A 78 -7.58 0.54 17.99
C ALA A 78 -6.32 0.81 18.81
#